data_AF-A0A2J5PRD7-F1
#
_entry.id   AF-A0A2J5PRD7-F1
#
_cell.length_a   1.000
_cell.length_b   1.000
_cell.length_c   1.000
_cell.angle_alpha   90.00
_cell.angle_beta   90.00
_cell.angle_gamma   90.00
#
_symmetry.space_group_name_H-M   'P 1'
#
loop_
_entity.id
_entity.type
_entity.pdbx_description
1 polymer ?
#
loop_
_entity_poly.entity_id
_entity_poly.type
_entity_poly.pdbx_seq_one_letter_code
_entity_poly.pdbx_strand_id
1 'polypeptide(L)' 'MIRLLPAGLYTEMPWKNGQGVTREVARYPEAGEYDWRISLATIRQPGPFSAFPGYLRNISVLEGGGMYLTIDGQR' A
#
# COMPACT_ATOMS: atom_id res chain seq x y z
N MET A 1 5.44 24.08 -7.13
CA MET A 1 4.45 23.80 -8.18
C MET A 1 3.50 22.72 -7.64
N ILE A 2 2.19 22.90 -7.76
CA ILE A 2 1.20 21.91 -7.32
C ILE A 2 0.84 21.04 -8.53
N ARG A 3 0.81 19.71 -8.35
CA ARG A 3 0.49 18.76 -9.42
C ARG A 3 -0.72 17.90 -9.01
N LEU A 4 -1.68 17.77 -9.91
CA LEU A 4 -2.74 16.77 -9.79
C LEU A 4 -2.23 15.41 -10.28
N LEU A 5 -2.51 14.35 -9.52
CA LEU A 5 -2.18 12.96 -9.84
C LEU A 5 -3.48 12.16 -10.06
N PRO A 6 -3.98 12.06 -11.31
CA PRO A 6 -5.23 11.37 -11.60
C PRO A 6 -5.16 9.87 -11.30
N ALA A 7 -6.21 9.33 -10.68
CA ALA A 7 -6.28 7.91 -10.31
C ALA A 7 -6.12 6.94 -11.48
N GLY A 8 -6.58 7.32 -12.68
CA GLY A 8 -6.44 6.50 -13.89
C GLY A 8 -5.00 6.34 -14.40
N LEU A 9 -4.03 7.05 -13.82
CA LEU A 9 -2.61 6.97 -14.22
C LEU A 9 -1.76 6.17 -13.23
N TYR A 10 -2.34 5.64 -12.15
CA TYR A 10 -1.57 4.89 -11.17
C TYR A 10 -1.17 3.51 -11.72
N THR A 11 0.10 3.17 -11.57
CA THR A 11 0.60 1.84 -11.96
C THR A 11 0.05 0.79 -11.00
N GLU A 12 -0.69 -0.19 -11.54
CA GLU A 12 -1.16 -1.34 -10.79
C GLU A 12 -0.10 -2.46 -10.78
N MET A 13 0.26 -2.91 -9.57
CA MET A 13 1.24 -3.96 -9.33
C MET A 13 0.56 -5.11 -8.58
N PRO A 14 0.32 -6.26 -9.24
CA PRO A 14 -0.16 -7.47 -8.57
C PRO A 14 0.82 -7.95 -7.51
N TRP A 15 0.30 -8.39 -6.37
CA TRP A 15 1.12 -8.97 -5.32
C TRP A 15 1.63 -10.35 -5.75
N LYS A 16 2.84 -10.72 -5.32
CA LYS A 16 3.46 -12.02 -5.66
C LYS A 16 2.60 -13.22 -5.22
N ASN A 17 1.80 -13.08 -4.17
CA ASN A 17 0.90 -14.11 -3.68
C ASN A 17 -0.47 -14.15 -4.39
N GLY A 18 -0.73 -13.23 -5.33
CA GLY A 18 -2.00 -13.13 -6.06
C GLY A 18 -3.20 -12.62 -5.23
N GLN A 19 -3.01 -12.30 -3.95
CA GLN A 19 -4.10 -11.98 -3.02
C GLN A 19 -4.48 -10.50 -2.99
N GLY A 20 -3.93 -9.70 -3.90
CA GLY A 20 -4.20 -8.28 -3.96
C GLY A 20 -3.41 -7.56 -5.03
N VAL A 21 -3.63 -6.26 -5.09
CA VAL A 21 -2.89 -5.34 -5.96
C VAL A 21 -2.56 -4.07 -5.18
N THR A 22 -1.43 -3.46 -5.52
CA THR A 22 -1.06 -2.11 -5.07
C THR A 22 -1.12 -1.17 -6.26
N ARG A 23 -1.72 0.02 -6.09
CA ARG A 23 -1.64 1.13 -7.02
C ARG A 23 -0.80 2.24 -6.39
N GLU A 24 0.35 2.55 -6.96
CA GLU A 24 1.22 3.61 -6.44
C GLU A 24 0.67 4.99 -6.82
N VAL A 25 0.51 5.87 -5.83
CA VAL A 25 0.04 7.25 -6.04
C VAL A 25 1.24 8.18 -6.23
N ALA A 26 2.18 8.13 -5.28
CA ALA A 26 3.39 8.93 -5.31
C ALA A 26 4.43 8.33 -4.36
N ARG A 27 5.71 8.62 -4.64
CA ARG A 27 6.82 8.31 -3.74
C ARG A 27 7.97 9.29 -3.96
N TYR A 28 8.91 9.32 -3.03
CA TYR A 28 10.15 10.07 -3.19
C TYR A 28 11.30 9.37 -2.44
N PRO A 29 12.50 9.25 -3.04
CA PRO A 29 12.78 9.48 -4.46
C PRO A 29 11.97 8.59 -5.42
N GLU A 30 11.79 9.06 -6.67
CA GLU A 30 10.99 8.37 -7.70
C GLU A 30 11.63 7.08 -8.22
N ALA A 31 12.93 6.87 -7.99
CA ALA A 31 13.68 5.69 -8.40
C ALA A 31 14.60 5.22 -7.27
N GLY A 32 14.87 3.91 -7.21
CA GLY A 32 15.63 3.31 -6.11
C GLY A 32 14.86 3.23 -4.80
N GLU A 33 15.60 3.23 -3.69
CA GLU A 33 15.05 3.33 -2.34
C GLU A 33 14.31 4.66 -2.15
N TYR A 34 13.18 4.62 -1.44
CA TYR A 34 12.32 5.78 -1.23
C TYR A 34 12.25 6.13 0.25
N ASP A 35 12.17 7.41 0.59
CA ASP A 35 11.95 7.89 1.95
C ASP A 35 10.48 7.70 2.37
N TRP A 36 9.56 7.89 1.41
CA TRP A 36 8.13 7.70 1.62
C TRP A 36 7.42 7.23 0.35
N ARG A 37 6.28 6.54 0.55
CA ARG A 37 5.39 6.08 -0.51
C ARG A 37 3.93 6.18 -0.06
N ILE A 38 3.09 6.73 -0.94
CA ILE A 38 1.64 6.70 -0.81
C ILE A 38 1.09 5.76 -1.88
N SER A 39 0.26 4.81 -1.46
CA SER A 39 -0.31 3.81 -2.36
C SER A 39 -1.70 3.37 -1.90
N LEU A 40 -2.51 2.92 -2.85
CA LEU A 40 -3.78 2.25 -2.59
C LEU A 40 -3.56 0.73 -2.65
N ALA A 41 -4.16 0.00 -1.72
CA ALA A 41 -4.10 -1.46 -1.69
C ALA A 41 -5.51 -2.05 -1.83
N THR A 42 -5.69 -2.98 -2.75
CA THR A 42 -6.88 -3.83 -2.81
C THR A 42 -6.52 -5.20 -2.24
N ILE A 43 -7.10 -5.53 -1.09
CA ILE A 43 -6.92 -6.81 -0.41
C ILE A 43 -8.07 -7.73 -0.84
N ARG A 44 -7.78 -8.82 -1.56
CA ARG A 44 -8.82 -9.76 -2.03
C ARG A 44 -9.04 -10.92 -1.08
N GLN A 45 -8.01 -11.30 -0.34
CA GLN A 45 -8.06 -12.40 0.63
C GLN A 45 -7.28 -12.03 1.90
N PRO A 46 -7.69 -12.54 3.08
CA PRO A 46 -6.89 -12.43 4.29
C PRO A 46 -5.50 -13.06 4.09
N GLY A 47 -4.48 -12.41 4.61
CA GLY A 47 -3.10 -12.88 4.50
C GLY A 47 -2.11 -11.93 5.17
N PRO A 48 -0.87 -12.37 5.37
CA PRO A 48 0.16 -11.54 5.96
C PRO A 48 0.53 -10.38 5.03
N PHE A 49 0.82 -9.22 5.61
CA PHE A 49 1.46 -8.13 4.88
C PHE A 49 2.97 -8.35 4.80
N SER A 50 3.59 -7.85 3.72
CA SER A 50 5.05 -7.76 3.65
C SER A 50 5.59 -6.83 4.73
N ALA A 51 6.73 -7.19 5.30
CA ALA A 51 7.49 -6.33 6.18
C ALA A 51 8.21 -5.23 5.38
N PHE A 52 8.27 -4.03 5.95
CA PHE A 52 9.04 -2.89 5.43
C PHE A 52 9.92 -2.35 6.56
N PRO A 53 11.06 -3.01 6.86
CA PRO A 53 11.94 -2.59 7.95
C PRO A 53 12.40 -1.16 7.78
N GLY A 54 12.47 -0.40 8.87
CA GLY A 54 12.86 1.01 8.84
C GLY A 54 11.77 2.00 8.45
N TYR A 55 10.60 1.55 8.01
CA TYR A 55 9.47 2.42 7.67
C TYR A 55 8.39 2.43 8.75
N LEU A 56 7.89 3.62 9.04
CA LEU A 56 6.60 3.77 9.70
C LEU A 56 5.48 3.56 8.67
N ARG A 57 4.47 2.78 9.03
CA ARG A 57 3.31 2.53 8.17
C ARG A 57 2.04 3.02 8.84
N ASN A 58 1.30 3.84 8.10
CA ASN A 58 -0.08 4.22 8.41
C ASN A 58 -0.99 3.66 7.32
N ILE A 59 -2.09 3.04 7.71
CA ILE A 59 -3.06 2.47 6.78
C ILE A 59 -4.47 2.86 7.24
N SER A 60 -5.35 3.13 6.28
CA SER A 60 -6.77 3.42 6.51
C SER A 60 -7.61 2.64 5.52
N VAL A 61 -8.76 2.15 5.97
CA VAL A 61 -9.74 1.47 5.11
C VAL A 61 -10.52 2.54 4.35
N LEU A 62 -10.54 2.42 3.02
CA LEU A 62 -11.30 3.33 2.15
C LEU A 62 -12.65 2.75 1.73
N GLU A 63 -12.72 1.43 1.56
CA GLU A 63 -13.92 0.72 1.10
C GLU A 63 -13.97 -0.68 1.73
N GLY A 64 -15.19 -1.20 1.93
CA GLY A 64 -15.45 -2.53 2.48
C GLY A 64 -15.81 -2.52 3.96
N GLY A 65 -15.99 -3.72 4.54
CA GLY A 65 -16.44 -3.91 5.92
C GLY A 65 -15.37 -3.68 7.01
N GLY A 66 -14.20 -3.17 6.65
CA GLY A 66 -13.06 -3.03 7.56
C GLY A 66 -12.09 -4.22 7.51
N MET A 67 -11.09 -4.17 8.38
CA MET A 67 -10.10 -5.25 8.55
C MET A 67 -9.61 -5.31 10.00
N TYR A 68 -9.16 -6.48 10.41
CA TYR A 68 -8.40 -6.66 11.64
C TYR A 68 -6.95 -6.89 11.30
N LEU A 69 -6.05 -6.33 12.10
CA LEU A 69 -4.62 -6.59 12.01
C LEU A 69 -4.18 -7.33 13.26
N THR A 70 -3.32 -8.32 13.07
CA THR A 70 -2.51 -8.86 14.16
C THR A 70 -1.10 -8.32 13.99
N ILE A 71 -0.64 -7.52 14.95
CA ILE A 71 0.68 -6.89 14.99
C ILE A 71 1.46 -7.57 16.11
N ASP A 72 2.58 -8.22 15.78
CA ASP A 72 3.45 -8.91 16.74
C ASP A 72 2.70 -9.89 17.67
N GLY A 73 1.74 -10.61 17.09
CA GLY A 73 0.89 -11.57 17.81
C GLY A 73 -0.28 -10.96 18.58
N GLN A 74 -0.42 -9.64 18.59
CA GLN A 74 -1.52 -8.93 19.24
C GLN A 74 -2.54 -8.42 18.22
N ARG A 75 -3.83 -8.56 18.53
CA ARG A 75 -4.93 -8.10 17.68
C ARG A 75 -5.51 -6.79 18.19
#